data_AF-A0A0J1DCX7-F1
#
_entry.id   AF-A0A0J1DCX7-F1
#
_cell.length_a   1.000
_cell.length_b   1.000
_cell.length_c   1.000
_cell.angle_alpha   90.00
_cell.angle_beta   90.00
_cell.angle_gamma   90.00
#
_symmetry.space_group_name_H-M   'P 1'
#
loop_
_entity.id
_entity.type
_entity.pdbx_description
1 polymer ?
#
loop_
_entity_poly.entity_id
_entity_poly.type
_entity_poly.pdbx_seq_one_letter_code
_entity_poly.pdbx_strand_id
1 'polypeptide(L)'
;MTELLSAFFVHGMHDHDVGLVLAKWDNGHAELVHDMLTYAAPLAQMMTAAILCVGDNVAGVFLYEVAEPFGNWFADVVINTRDVPERARAIAKLQDLVIEFYSSAENADPLKLAAAVGSADALHVVH
;
A
#
# COMPACT_ATOMS: atom_id res chain seq x y z
N MET A 1 -6.38 -9.88 8.02
CA MET A 1 -5.60 -8.61 8.00
C MET A 1 -5.53 -8.05 6.58
N THR A 2 -5.10 -8.85 5.60
CA THR A 2 -5.11 -8.44 4.18
C THR A 2 -6.47 -7.96 3.69
N GLU A 3 -7.56 -8.61 4.08
CA GLU A 3 -8.94 -8.18 3.72
C GLU A 3 -9.27 -6.76 4.20
N LEU A 4 -8.77 -6.37 5.38
CA LEU A 4 -8.99 -5.03 5.92
C LEU A 4 -8.14 -4.00 5.17
N LEU A 5 -6.88 -4.33 4.85
CA LEU A 5 -6.04 -3.48 3.99
C LEU A 5 -6.66 -3.31 2.60
N SER A 6 -7.17 -4.38 2.01
CA SER A 6 -7.90 -4.39 0.75
C SER A 6 -9.12 -3.46 0.78
N ALA A 7 -9.91 -3.49 1.86
CA ALA A 7 -11.07 -2.62 2.02
C ALA A 7 -10.65 -1.14 2.04
N PHE A 8 -9.54 -0.80 2.72
CA PHE A 8 -9.03 0.57 2.79
C PHE A 8 -8.39 1.05 1.49
N PHE A 9 -7.78 0.15 0.70
CA PHE A 9 -7.36 0.50 -0.67
C PHE A 9 -8.56 0.93 -1.52
N VAL A 10 -9.63 0.14 -1.50
CA VAL A 10 -10.87 0.47 -2.23
C VAL A 10 -11.49 1.75 -1.68
N HIS A 11 -11.48 1.95 -0.36
CA HIS A 11 -11.96 3.19 0.26
C HIS A 11 -11.20 4.40 -0.27
N GLY A 12 -9.86 4.39 -0.26
CA GLY A 12 -9.05 5.50 -0.76
C GLY A 12 -9.25 5.79 -2.25
N MET A 13 -9.48 4.75 -3.06
CA MET A 13 -9.85 4.90 -4.48
C MET A 13 -11.26 5.50 -4.65
N HIS A 14 -12.20 5.20 -3.75
CA HIS A 14 -13.58 5.72 -3.77
C HIS A 14 -13.73 7.12 -3.20
N ASP A 15 -12.84 7.51 -2.28
CA ASP A 15 -12.70 8.89 -1.82
C ASP A 15 -12.12 9.76 -2.94
N HIS A 16 -11.39 9.13 -3.87
CA HIS A 16 -11.17 9.67 -5.20
C HIS A 16 -12.43 9.51 -6.08
N ASP A 17 -12.65 10.37 -7.09
CA ASP A 17 -13.78 10.22 -8.02
C ASP A 17 -13.67 8.91 -8.83
N VAL A 18 -14.25 7.82 -8.31
CA VAL A 18 -14.21 6.48 -8.93
C VAL A 18 -14.87 6.48 -10.31
N GLY A 19 -15.83 7.37 -10.56
CA GLY A 19 -16.45 7.55 -11.87
C GLY A 19 -15.42 8.05 -12.90
N LEU A 20 -14.57 8.99 -12.49
CA LEU A 20 -13.45 9.46 -13.29
C LEU A 20 -12.38 8.38 -13.50
N VAL A 21 -12.04 7.60 -12.48
CA VAL A 21 -11.05 6.50 -12.59
C VAL A 21 -11.52 5.47 -13.62
N LEU A 22 -12.76 4.99 -13.50
CA LEU A 22 -13.32 4.00 -14.42
C LEU A 22 -13.46 4.53 -15.84
N ALA A 23 -13.78 5.82 -16.01
CA ALA A 23 -13.81 6.46 -17.32
C ALA A 23 -12.43 6.55 -17.99
N LYS A 24 -11.33 6.45 -17.23
CA LYS A 24 -9.95 6.50 -17.74
C LYS A 24 -9.33 5.13 -17.98
N TRP A 25 -9.76 4.12 -17.23
CA TRP A 25 -9.13 2.79 -17.22
C TRP A 25 -9.50 1.89 -18.42
N ASP A 26 -10.57 2.21 -19.16
CA ASP A 26 -11.07 1.48 -20.36
C ASP A 26 -11.37 -0.03 -20.16
N ASN A 27 -11.08 -0.57 -18.98
CA ASN A 27 -11.38 -1.93 -18.52
C ASN A 27 -12.47 -1.94 -17.44
N GLY A 28 -12.88 -3.13 -17.00
CA GLY A 28 -13.90 -3.27 -15.97
C GLY A 28 -13.42 -2.88 -14.57
N HIS A 29 -14.39 -2.49 -13.74
CA HIS A 29 -14.16 -2.12 -12.34
C HIS A 29 -13.62 -3.30 -11.50
N ALA A 30 -14.07 -4.52 -11.81
CA ALA A 30 -13.63 -5.71 -11.08
C ALA A 30 -12.14 -5.99 -11.30
N GLU A 31 -11.65 -5.79 -12.52
CA GLU A 31 -10.26 -5.95 -12.91
C GLU A 31 -9.38 -4.90 -12.22
N LEU A 32 -9.82 -3.64 -12.20
CA LEU A 32 -9.12 -2.56 -11.48
C LEU A 32 -8.95 -2.87 -9.99
N VAL A 33 -10.06 -3.27 -9.35
CA VAL A 33 -10.04 -3.64 -7.94
C VAL A 33 -9.14 -4.85 -7.74
N HIS A 34 -9.26 -5.88 -8.58
CA HIS A 34 -8.43 -7.08 -8.50
C HIS A 34 -6.93 -6.75 -8.52
N ASP A 35 -6.48 -5.92 -9.48
CA ASP A 35 -5.08 -5.51 -9.59
C ASP A 35 -4.60 -4.80 -8.31
N MET A 36 -5.41 -3.89 -7.78
CA MET A 36 -5.10 -3.18 -6.55
C MET A 36 -5.06 -4.11 -5.32
N LEU A 37 -5.92 -5.13 -5.24
CA LEU A 37 -5.95 -6.06 -4.11
C LEU A 37 -4.68 -6.93 -4.03
N THR A 38 -3.94 -7.12 -5.13
CA THR A 38 -2.69 -7.90 -5.13
C THR A 38 -1.60 -7.29 -4.22
N TYR A 39 -1.75 -6.03 -3.82
CA TYR A 39 -0.79 -5.31 -2.97
C TYR A 39 -1.06 -5.44 -1.47
N ALA A 40 -2.20 -6.02 -1.06
CA ALA A 40 -2.56 -6.12 0.35
C ALA A 40 -1.63 -7.08 1.12
N ALA A 41 -1.20 -8.17 0.49
CA ALA A 41 -0.26 -9.11 1.09
C ALA A 41 1.14 -8.51 1.28
N PRO A 42 1.78 -7.88 0.27
CA PRO A 42 3.02 -7.13 0.47
C PRO A 42 2.93 -6.09 1.59
N LEU A 43 1.83 -5.32 1.65
CA LEU A 43 1.64 -4.33 2.71
C LEU A 43 1.58 -4.96 4.11
N ALA A 44 0.88 -6.09 4.26
CA ALA A 44 0.82 -6.81 5.53
C ALA A 44 2.21 -7.31 5.98
N GLN A 45 3.05 -7.74 5.04
CA GLN A 45 4.43 -8.16 5.32
C GLN A 45 5.30 -6.98 5.76
N MET A 46 5.22 -5.84 5.04
CA MET A 46 5.92 -4.61 5.40
C MET A 46 5.52 -4.10 6.79
N MET A 47 4.22 -4.10 7.09
CA MET A 47 3.70 -3.74 8.42
C MET A 47 4.28 -4.65 9.50
N THR A 48 4.27 -5.97 9.28
CA THR A 48 4.84 -6.93 10.24
C THR A 48 6.33 -6.68 10.47
N ALA A 49 7.09 -6.46 9.41
CA ALA A 49 8.52 -6.16 9.50
C ALA A 49 8.79 -4.85 10.26
N ALA A 50 8.00 -3.81 10.01
CA ALA A 50 8.11 -2.52 10.71
C ALA A 50 7.79 -2.66 12.21
N ILE A 51 6.69 -3.35 12.57
CA ILE A 51 6.32 -3.62 13.98
C ILE A 51 7.45 -4.35 14.71
N LEU A 52 8.02 -5.38 14.09
CA LEU A 52 9.15 -6.12 14.67
C LEU A 52 10.41 -5.26 14.84
N CYS A 53 10.60 -4.26 13.97
CA CYS A 53 11.74 -3.35 14.02
C CYS A 53 11.58 -2.26 15.09
N VAL A 54 10.39 -1.65 15.20
CA VAL A 54 10.15 -0.48 16.07
C VAL A 54 9.55 -0.84 17.43
N GLY A 55 9.00 -2.05 17.57
CA GLY A 55 8.36 -2.53 18.80
C GLY A 55 6.99 -1.93 19.10
N ASP A 56 6.40 -1.19 18.15
CA ASP A 56 5.10 -0.54 18.30
C ASP A 56 4.07 -1.12 17.32
N ASN A 57 2.84 -1.33 17.80
CA ASN A 57 1.73 -1.86 17.01
C ASN A 57 0.58 -0.84 16.96
N VAL A 58 0.54 -0.10 15.88
CA VAL A 58 -0.43 0.97 15.60
C VAL A 58 -1.37 0.59 14.44
N ALA A 59 -1.79 -0.69 14.40
CA ALA A 59 -2.58 -1.27 13.30
C ALA A 59 -3.87 -0.52 12.94
N GLY A 60 -4.53 0.14 13.90
CA GLY A 60 -5.76 0.90 13.62
C GLY A 60 -5.53 2.17 12.80
N VAL A 61 -4.51 2.96 13.16
CA VAL A 61 -4.15 4.22 12.48
C VAL A 61 -3.47 3.92 11.14
N PHE A 62 -2.72 2.82 11.07
CA PHE A 62 -2.05 2.36 9.85
C PHE A 62 -3.01 2.20 8.66
N LEU A 63 -4.25 1.76 8.89
CA LEU A 63 -5.24 1.61 7.82
C LEU A 63 -5.55 2.96 7.13
N TYR A 64 -5.73 4.01 7.92
CA TYR A 64 -6.06 5.35 7.45
C TYR A 64 -4.85 6.14 6.94
N GLU A 65 -3.67 5.91 7.50
CA GLU A 65 -2.48 6.69 7.16
C GLU A 65 -1.58 6.01 6.11
N VAL A 66 -1.81 4.73 5.82
CA VAL A 66 -1.03 3.98 4.82
C VAL A 66 -1.91 3.36 3.75
N ALA A 67 -2.89 2.54 4.14
CA ALA A 67 -3.66 1.78 3.15
C ALA A 67 -4.57 2.69 2.30
N GLU A 68 -5.34 3.56 2.93
CA GLU A 68 -6.21 4.51 2.22
C GLU A 68 -5.42 5.49 1.31
N PRO A 69 -4.33 6.14 1.77
CA PRO A 69 -3.47 6.96 0.92
C PRO A 69 -2.87 6.21 -0.27
N PHE A 70 -2.56 4.92 -0.12
CA PHE A 70 -2.13 4.10 -1.26
C PHE A 70 -3.23 3.93 -2.30
N GLY A 71 -4.46 3.61 -1.86
CA GLY A 71 -5.62 3.50 -2.76
C GLY A 71 -5.91 4.79 -3.51
N ASN A 72 -5.80 5.94 -2.82
CA ASN A 72 -5.94 7.26 -3.41
C ASN A 72 -4.85 7.54 -4.47
N TRP A 73 -3.59 7.30 -4.13
CA TRP A 73 -2.46 7.45 -5.07
C TRP A 73 -2.58 6.53 -6.29
N PHE A 74 -3.04 5.29 -6.09
CA PHE A 74 -3.25 4.33 -7.18
C PHE A 74 -4.28 4.87 -8.19
N ALA A 75 -5.40 5.40 -7.67
CA ALA A 75 -6.43 6.04 -8.48
C ALA A 75 -5.88 7.22 -9.30
N ASP A 76 -5.06 8.06 -8.67
CA ASP A 76 -4.36 9.17 -9.30
C ASP A 76 -3.48 8.73 -10.47
N VAL A 77 -2.73 7.63 -10.32
CA VAL A 77 -1.93 7.07 -11.40
C VAL A 77 -2.83 6.69 -12.57
N VAL A 78 -3.88 5.90 -12.32
CA VAL A 78 -4.81 5.44 -13.36
C VAL A 78 -5.46 6.61 -14.11
N ILE A 79 -5.88 7.66 -13.40
CA ILE A 79 -6.47 8.84 -14.04
C ILE A 79 -5.49 9.52 -15.00
N ASN A 80 -4.22 9.63 -14.60
CA ASN A 80 -3.21 10.39 -15.30
C ASN A 80 -2.56 9.60 -16.45
N THR A 81 -2.37 8.30 -16.29
CA THR A 81 -1.69 7.42 -17.26
C THR A 81 -2.66 6.62 -18.10
N ARG A 82 -3.92 6.48 -17.66
CA ARG A 82 -4.90 5.50 -18.17
C ARG A 82 -4.45 4.04 -17.99
N ASP A 83 -3.49 3.82 -17.10
CA ASP A 83 -2.96 2.49 -16.81
C ASP A 83 -2.70 2.31 -15.31
N VAL A 84 -2.71 1.08 -14.81
CA VAL A 84 -2.33 0.79 -13.42
C VAL A 84 -0.84 1.07 -13.22
N PRO A 85 -0.40 1.46 -12.01
CA PRO A 85 1.01 1.62 -11.73
C PRO A 85 1.77 0.30 -11.93
N GLU A 86 2.95 0.39 -12.54
CA GLU A 86 3.89 -0.73 -12.59
C GLU A 86 4.13 -1.28 -11.18
N ARG A 87 4.18 -2.62 -11.06
CA ARG A 87 4.30 -3.30 -9.76
C ARG A 87 5.45 -2.77 -8.91
N ALA A 88 6.64 -2.58 -9.50
CA ALA A 88 7.80 -2.08 -8.77
C ALA A 88 7.56 -0.68 -8.18
N ARG A 89 6.87 0.19 -8.93
CA ARG A 89 6.51 1.55 -8.48
C ARG A 89 5.46 1.51 -7.38
N ALA A 90 4.46 0.64 -7.48
CA ALA A 90 3.45 0.45 -6.45
C ALA A 90 4.05 -0.09 -5.14
N ILE A 91 4.95 -1.08 -5.24
CA ILE A 91 5.70 -1.60 -4.08
C ILE A 91 6.56 -0.51 -3.45
N ALA A 92 7.31 0.27 -4.24
CA ALA A 92 8.09 1.39 -3.72
C ALA A 92 7.21 2.42 -2.99
N LYS A 93 6.04 2.76 -3.54
CA LYS A 93 5.11 3.68 -2.87
C LYS A 93 4.61 3.14 -1.53
N LEU A 94 4.32 1.84 -1.43
CA LEU A 94 3.93 1.22 -0.16
C LEU A 94 5.07 1.28 0.86
N GLN A 95 6.31 1.01 0.42
CA GLN A 95 7.49 1.10 1.28
C GLN A 95 7.65 2.51 1.83
N ASP A 96 7.54 3.53 0.98
CA ASP A 96 7.62 4.93 1.39
C ASP A 96 6.56 5.28 2.46
N LEU A 97 5.29 4.91 2.22
CA LEU A 97 4.20 5.18 3.16
C LEU A 97 4.39 4.47 4.50
N VAL A 98 4.82 3.20 4.48
CA VAL A 98 5.10 2.44 5.71
C VAL A 98 6.27 3.04 6.48
N ILE A 99 7.35 3.41 5.78
CA ILE A 99 8.52 4.04 6.39
C ILE A 99 8.13 5.38 7.01
N GLU A 100 7.41 6.22 6.28
CA GLU A 100 6.95 7.53 6.76
C GLU A 100 6.13 7.38 8.05
N PHE A 101 5.15 6.48 8.04
CA PHE A 101 4.27 6.24 9.18
C PHE A 101 5.05 5.80 10.43
N TYR A 102 5.91 4.78 10.30
CA TYR A 102 6.69 4.25 11.43
C TYR A 102 7.92 5.11 11.80
N SER A 103 8.32 6.09 10.98
CA SER A 103 9.43 6.99 11.31
C SER A 103 9.14 7.91 12.49
N SER A 104 7.86 8.05 12.85
CA SER A 104 7.42 8.82 14.02
C SER A 104 7.54 8.05 15.35
N ALA A 105 7.80 6.74 15.31
CA ALA A 105 7.89 5.92 16.51
C ALA A 105 9.14 6.27 17.34
N GLU A 106 9.01 6.25 18.67
CA GLU A 106 10.09 6.65 19.61
C GLU A 106 11.40 5.89 19.39
N ASN A 107 11.33 4.61 18.99
CA ASN A 107 12.48 3.74 18.77
C ASN A 107 12.85 3.56 17.28
N ALA A 108 12.35 4.41 16.39
CA ALA A 108 12.61 4.29 14.96
C ALA A 108 14.08 4.63 14.64
N ASP A 109 14.84 3.63 14.19
CA ASP A 109 16.09 3.83 13.46
C ASP A 109 15.77 3.83 11.96
N PRO A 110 15.88 4.99 11.27
CA PRO A 110 15.43 5.12 9.88
C PRO A 110 16.11 4.12 8.93
N LEU A 111 17.38 3.79 9.16
CA LEU A 111 18.13 2.86 8.30
C LEU A 111 17.67 1.43 8.52
N LYS A 112 17.42 1.03 9.77
CA LYS A 112 16.90 -0.31 10.08
C LYS A 112 15.47 -0.49 9.60
N LEU A 113 14.63 0.53 9.77
CA LEU A 113 13.25 0.52 9.31
C LEU A 113 13.18 0.39 7.78
N ALA A 114 13.95 1.20 7.05
CA ALA A 114 14.01 1.13 5.59
C ALA A 114 14.52 -0.24 5.10
N ALA A 115 15.54 -0.81 5.77
CA ALA A 115 16.04 -2.15 5.43
C ALA A 115 15.01 -3.25 5.72
N ALA A 116 14.28 -3.17 6.84
CA ALA A 116 13.27 -4.15 7.23
C ALA A 116 12.07 -4.12 6.26
N VAL A 117 11.55 -2.92 5.96
CA VAL A 117 10.43 -2.72 5.01
C VAL A 117 10.85 -3.08 3.58
N GLY A 118 12.05 -2.67 3.16
CA GLY A 118 12.59 -2.91 1.82
C GLY A 118 12.82 -4.39 1.50
N SER A 119 13.10 -5.21 2.51
CA SER A 119 13.32 -6.66 2.35
C SER A 119 12.06 -7.51 2.55
N ALA A 120 10.95 -6.91 2.98
CA ALA A 120 9.72 -7.63 3.32
C ALA A 120 9.07 -8.33 2.10
N ASP A 121 9.14 -7.74 0.90
CA ASP A 121 8.56 -8.29 -0.34
C ASP A 121 9.36 -9.50 -0.88
N ALA A 122 10.62 -9.67 -0.46
CA ALA A 122 11.47 -10.78 -0.90
C ALA A 122 11.08 -12.15 -0.27
N LEU A 123 10.20 -12.17 0.72
CA LEU A 123 9.79 -13.36 1.46
C LEU A 123 8.77 -14.26 0.72
N HIS A 124 8.39 -13.95 -0.53
CA HIS A 124 7.49 -14.78 -1.36
C HIS A 124 8.12 -15.35 -2.63
N VAL A 125 9.45 -15.26 -2.79
CA VAL A 125 10.17 -15.98 -3.86
C VAL A 125 10.93 -17.17 -3.28
N VAL A 126 10.23 -18.06 -2.56
CA VAL A 126 10.75 -19.41 -2.28
C VAL A 126 9.58 -20.40 -2.42
N HIS A 127 9.55 -21.03 -3.60
CA HIS A 127 8.89 -22.28 -4.02
C HIS A 127 7.58 -22.73 -3.36
#